data_AF-A0AAQ4DFB1-F1
#
_entry.id   AF-A0AAQ4DFB1-F1
#
_cell.length_a   1.000
_cell.length_b   1.000
_cell.length_c   1.000
_cell.angle_alpha   90.00
_cell.angle_beta   90.00
_cell.angle_gamma   90.00
#
_symmetry.space_group_name_H-M   'P 1'
#
loop_
_entity.id
_entity.type
_entity.pdbx_description
1 polymer ?
#
loop_
_entity_poly.entity_id
_entity_poly.type
_entity_poly.pdbx_seq_one_letter_code
_entity_poly.pdbx_strand_id
1 'polypeptide(L)'
;MAISVLALALFSGFGFGNNARHQLKVTPGRCDGAPEIDFTESINAYLRRIPNNVTVPIDPEKTWPMGIKISGTKVTGLASLWAYKQYHTFCVRNRTLMEAVVFADDPLTFSLNWKSCTGHRGKLETKVSLSKLRLYFMPEPTPEDPTKVIMYRIEPMSLDHPLLFIEGTPSGLRALVDVFSFLAMPHVQLFWRRLLSVDITGLLRDTLKI
;
A
#
# COMPACT_ATOMS: atom_id res chain seq x y z
N MET A 1 -22.94 2.03 -19.03
CA MET A 1 -23.13 1.23 -17.80
C MET A 1 -21.87 0.49 -17.33
N ALA A 2 -21.01 -0.04 -18.21
CA ALA A 2 -19.80 -0.79 -17.80
C ALA A 2 -18.73 0.01 -17.01
N ILE A 3 -18.57 1.30 -17.28
CA ILE A 3 -17.46 2.09 -16.69
C ILE A 3 -17.76 2.54 -15.25
N SER A 4 -18.99 2.96 -14.94
CA SER A 4 -19.42 3.23 -13.56
C SER A 4 -19.27 2.00 -12.67
N VAL A 5 -19.49 0.82 -13.24
CA VAL A 5 -19.35 -0.46 -12.54
C VAL A 5 -17.88 -0.82 -12.30
N LEU A 6 -16.94 -0.37 -13.13
CA LEU A 6 -15.51 -0.64 -12.91
C LEU A 6 -14.97 0.12 -11.69
N ALA A 7 -15.43 1.36 -11.49
CA ALA A 7 -15.19 2.11 -10.26
C ALA A 7 -15.86 1.43 -9.05
N LEU A 8 -17.13 1.04 -9.15
CA LEU A 8 -17.87 0.36 -8.07
C LEU A 8 -17.29 -1.03 -7.72
N ALA A 9 -16.84 -1.79 -8.71
CA ALA A 9 -16.34 -3.16 -8.55
C ALA A 9 -14.97 -3.22 -7.86
N LEU A 10 -14.11 -2.20 -8.08
CA LEU A 10 -12.87 -1.99 -7.32
C LEU A 10 -13.14 -1.87 -5.81
N PHE A 11 -14.32 -1.38 -5.41
CA PHE A 11 -14.66 -1.17 -4.01
C PHE A 11 -15.51 -2.30 -3.40
N SER A 12 -16.17 -3.13 -4.22
CA SER A 12 -17.05 -4.21 -3.75
C SER A 12 -16.35 -5.55 -3.47
N GLY A 13 -15.11 -5.74 -3.94
CA GLY A 13 -14.35 -6.99 -3.73
C GLY A 13 -13.73 -7.18 -2.34
N PHE A 14 -13.93 -6.22 -1.43
CA PHE A 14 -13.10 -6.08 -0.25
C PHE A 14 -13.95 -6.07 1.03
N GLY A 15 -14.24 -7.27 1.55
CA GLY A 15 -15.03 -7.48 2.76
C GLY A 15 -14.57 -6.65 3.96
N PHE A 16 -15.55 -6.10 4.69
CA PHE A 16 -15.39 -5.29 5.89
C PHE A 16 -15.11 -6.18 7.10
N GLY A 17 -13.84 -6.25 7.51
CA GLY A 17 -13.44 -6.82 8.79
C GLY A 17 -13.23 -5.71 9.81
N ASN A 18 -14.18 -5.53 10.72
CA ASN A 18 -14.03 -4.63 11.87
C ASN A 18 -13.19 -5.36 12.93
N ASN A 19 -11.88 -5.08 13.01
CA ASN A 19 -11.04 -5.63 14.08
C ASN A 19 -11.11 -4.71 15.30
N ALA A 20 -11.80 -5.18 16.34
CA ALA A 20 -11.81 -4.55 17.66
C ALA A 20 -10.37 -4.46 18.20
N ARG A 21 -9.93 -3.23 18.54
CA ARG A 21 -8.60 -3.00 19.14
C ARG A 21 -8.64 -3.38 20.62
N HIS A 22 -8.13 -4.55 20.98
CA HIS A 22 -7.70 -4.78 22.36
C HIS A 22 -6.58 -3.80 22.72
N GLN A 23 -6.69 -3.11 23.86
CA GLN A 23 -5.62 -2.26 24.38
C GLN A 23 -4.42 -3.15 24.74
N LEU A 24 -3.39 -3.14 23.88
CA LEU A 24 -2.12 -3.79 24.19
C LEU A 24 -1.35 -2.90 25.18
N LYS A 25 -0.75 -3.53 26.21
CA LYS A 25 0.24 -2.87 27.06
C LYS A 25 1.48 -2.56 26.21
N VAL A 26 1.74 -1.28 25.98
CA VAL A 26 2.90 -0.76 25.22
C VAL A 26 3.79 0.00 26.20
N THR A 27 5.07 -0.36 26.24
CA THR A 27 6.08 0.38 27.03
C THR A 27 7.02 1.10 26.06
N PRO A 28 7.30 2.40 26.26
CA PRO A 28 8.29 3.10 25.44
C PRO A 28 9.68 2.51 25.67
N GLY A 29 10.51 2.48 24.63
CA GLY A 29 11.86 1.90 24.69
C GLY A 29 11.91 0.42 24.31
N ARG A 30 13.10 -0.17 24.41
CA ARG A 30 13.32 -1.59 24.12
C ARG A 30 12.75 -2.46 25.25
N CYS A 31 12.46 -3.74 24.97
CA CYS A 31 12.13 -4.69 26.04
C CYS A 31 13.37 -4.97 26.92
N ASP A 32 13.14 -5.38 28.16
CA ASP A 32 14.21 -5.76 29.09
C ASP A 32 15.09 -6.87 28.50
N GLY A 33 16.41 -6.68 28.53
CA GLY A 33 17.39 -7.62 27.98
C GLY A 33 17.59 -7.57 26.46
N ALA A 34 16.92 -6.66 25.74
CA ALA A 34 17.20 -6.44 24.33
C ALA A 34 18.55 -5.72 24.12
N PRO A 35 19.34 -6.10 23.11
CA PRO A 35 20.66 -5.51 22.88
C PRO A 35 20.54 -4.04 22.45
N GLU A 36 21.50 -3.23 22.90
CA GLU A 36 21.61 -1.82 22.54
C GLU A 36 22.26 -1.66 21.16
N ILE A 37 21.47 -1.96 20.12
CA ILE A 37 21.87 -1.85 18.73
C ILE A 37 21.14 -0.67 18.10
N ASP A 38 21.85 0.11 17.28
CA ASP A 38 21.24 1.11 16.42
C ASP A 38 20.87 0.50 15.06
N PHE A 39 19.56 0.50 14.77
CA PHE A 39 18.97 -0.03 13.54
C PHE A 39 18.76 1.05 12.47
N THR A 40 19.27 2.27 12.66
CA THR A 40 19.03 3.40 11.74
C THR A 40 19.49 3.07 10.32
N GLU A 41 20.70 2.54 10.19
CA GLU A 41 21.26 2.17 8.89
C GLU A 41 20.49 1.01 8.25
N SER A 42 20.12 -0.01 9.03
CA SER A 42 19.38 -1.18 8.56
C SER A 42 17.98 -0.83 8.06
N ILE A 43 17.27 0.08 8.75
CA ILE A 43 15.97 0.60 8.31
C ILE A 43 16.13 1.39 7.00
N ASN A 44 17.11 2.29 6.92
CA ASN A 44 17.36 3.05 5.70
C ASN A 44 17.77 2.15 4.52
N ALA A 45 18.57 1.13 4.78
CA ALA A 45 18.93 0.12 3.79
C ALA A 45 17.70 -0.68 3.33
N TYR A 46 16.79 -1.03 4.24
CA TYR A 46 15.53 -1.68 3.89
C TYR A 46 14.68 -0.81 2.96
N LEU A 47 14.50 0.49 3.28
CA LEU A 47 13.73 1.41 2.44
C LEU A 47 14.32 1.51 1.02
N ARG A 48 15.65 1.57 0.88
CA ARG A 48 16.34 1.60 -0.42
C ARG A 48 16.17 0.33 -1.25
N ARG A 49 15.86 -0.81 -0.61
CA ARG A 49 15.61 -2.08 -1.31
C ARG A 49 14.17 -2.20 -1.83
N ILE A 50 13.26 -1.32 -1.40
CA ILE A 50 11.87 -1.36 -1.87
C ILE A 50 11.86 -1.11 -3.39
N PRO A 51 11.31 -2.03 -4.19
CA PRO A 51 11.29 -1.86 -5.64
C PRO A 51 10.34 -0.73 -6.03
N ASN A 52 10.69 -0.03 -7.11
CA ASN A 52 9.83 1.04 -7.62
C ASN A 52 8.53 0.51 -8.21
N ASN A 53 8.53 -0.73 -8.73
CA ASN A 53 7.35 -1.36 -9.30
C ASN A 53 7.00 -2.61 -8.50
N VAL A 54 5.86 -2.60 -7.82
CA VAL A 54 5.31 -3.78 -7.14
C VAL A 54 4.13 -4.29 -7.97
N THR A 55 4.26 -5.48 -8.55
CA THR A 55 3.15 -6.14 -9.25
C THR A 55 2.19 -6.71 -8.23
N VAL A 56 0.93 -6.29 -8.29
CA VAL A 56 -0.12 -6.81 -7.41
C VAL A 56 -0.79 -7.98 -8.14
N PRO A 57 -0.70 -9.22 -7.64
CA PRO A 57 -1.35 -10.35 -8.29
C PRO A 57 -2.87 -10.18 -8.18
N ILE A 58 -3.52 -9.87 -9.31
CA ILE A 58 -4.98 -9.92 -9.43
C ILE A 58 -5.29 -11.12 -10.29
N ASP A 59 -6.16 -11.99 -9.81
CA ASP A 59 -6.64 -13.16 -10.55
C ASP A 59 -7.37 -12.69 -11.83
N PRO A 60 -6.78 -12.93 -13.02
CA PRO A 60 -7.36 -12.50 -14.28
C PRO A 60 -8.56 -13.37 -14.71
N GLU A 61 -8.76 -14.54 -14.08
CA GLU A 61 -9.84 -15.47 -14.39
C GLU A 61 -11.16 -15.09 -13.72
N LYS A 62 -11.12 -14.28 -12.66
CA LYS A 62 -12.30 -13.59 -12.14
C LYS A 62 -12.72 -12.50 -13.13
N THR A 63 -13.52 -12.90 -14.11
CA THR A 63 -14.27 -11.97 -14.96
C THR A 63 -15.07 -11.07 -14.05
N TRP A 64 -14.67 -9.79 -13.96
CA TRP A 64 -15.43 -8.83 -13.17
C TRP A 64 -16.82 -8.67 -13.79
N PRO A 65 -17.85 -8.33 -12.99
CA PRO A 65 -19.22 -8.30 -13.48
C PRO A 65 -19.30 -7.45 -14.75
N MET A 66 -20.01 -7.97 -15.75
CA MET A 66 -20.25 -7.37 -17.07
C MET A 66 -19.11 -7.45 -18.11
N GLY A 67 -18.20 -8.43 -18.00
CA GLY A 67 -17.32 -8.80 -19.11
C GLY A 67 -16.13 -7.87 -19.29
N ILE A 68 -15.46 -7.52 -18.19
CA ILE A 68 -14.27 -6.69 -18.18
C ILE A 68 -13.08 -7.53 -17.75
N LYS A 69 -12.05 -7.58 -18.60
CA LYS A 69 -10.76 -8.22 -18.32
C LYS A 69 -9.77 -7.19 -17.82
N ILE A 70 -9.01 -7.55 -16.79
CA ILE A 70 -7.98 -6.69 -16.19
C ILE A 70 -6.61 -7.34 -16.33
N SER A 71 -5.58 -6.51 -16.51
CA SER A 71 -4.19 -6.96 -16.56
C SER A 71 -3.22 -5.85 -16.17
N GLY A 72 -1.95 -6.22 -15.97
CA GLY A 72 -0.86 -5.24 -15.81
C GLY A 72 -0.97 -4.40 -14.54
N THR A 73 -1.39 -5.01 -13.45
CA THR A 73 -1.63 -4.37 -12.14
C THR A 73 -0.31 -4.07 -11.43
N LYS A 74 -0.02 -2.79 -11.24
CA LYS A 74 1.23 -2.33 -10.63
C LYS A 74 1.02 -1.17 -9.67
N VAL A 75 1.84 -1.15 -8.63
CA VAL A 75 1.99 -0.02 -7.69
C VAL A 75 3.37 0.60 -7.87
N THR A 76 3.42 1.93 -7.94
CA THR A 76 4.65 2.71 -8.06
C THR A 76 4.76 3.81 -7.01
N GLY A 77 5.95 4.38 -6.85
CA GLY A 77 6.24 5.46 -5.89
C GLY A 77 6.74 4.95 -4.53
N LEU A 78 6.65 3.64 -4.25
CA LEU A 78 7.12 3.06 -2.99
C LEU A 78 8.65 3.12 -2.82
N ALA A 79 9.43 3.19 -3.91
CA ALA A 79 10.88 3.37 -3.84
C ALA A 79 11.31 4.77 -3.41
N SER A 80 10.40 5.75 -3.49
CA SER A 80 10.64 7.13 -3.06
C SER A 80 10.40 7.34 -1.56
N LEU A 81 10.19 6.25 -0.80
CA LEU A 81 9.95 6.33 0.63
C LEU A 81 11.24 6.69 1.38
N TRP A 82 11.16 7.74 2.19
CA TRP A 82 12.26 8.20 3.02
C TRP A 82 11.79 8.51 4.45
N ALA A 83 12.67 8.31 5.42
CA ALA A 83 12.39 8.59 6.83
C ALA A 83 12.80 10.02 7.21
N TYR A 84 11.86 10.80 7.77
CA TYR A 84 12.13 12.18 8.18
C TYR A 84 12.82 12.30 9.54
N LYS A 85 12.62 11.31 10.42
CA LYS A 85 13.18 11.28 11.79
C LYS A 85 13.72 9.89 12.11
N GLN A 86 14.53 9.85 13.16
CA GLN A 86 14.94 8.59 13.76
C GLN A 86 13.72 7.78 14.23
N TYR A 87 13.84 6.46 14.14
CA TYR A 87 12.77 5.55 14.54
C TYR A 87 12.54 5.59 16.05
N HIS A 88 11.33 5.25 16.47
CA HIS A 88 10.96 5.10 17.87
C HIS A 88 10.88 3.61 18.22
N THR A 89 11.57 3.20 19.28
CA THR A 89 11.47 1.84 19.82
C THR A 89 10.40 1.74 20.89
N PHE A 90 9.65 0.65 20.88
CA PHE A 90 8.67 0.34 21.93
C PHE A 90 8.54 -1.17 22.12
N CYS A 91 8.24 -1.59 23.35
CA CYS A 91 8.07 -2.99 23.72
C CYS A 91 6.58 -3.37 23.74
N VAL A 92 6.22 -4.42 23.01
CA VAL A 92 4.85 -4.97 22.97
C VAL A 92 4.92 -6.47 23.13
N ARG A 93 4.27 -7.02 24.18
CA ARG A 93 4.26 -8.47 24.46
C ARG A 93 5.67 -9.08 24.47
N ASN A 94 6.62 -8.42 25.13
CA ASN A 94 8.02 -8.82 25.19
C ASN A 94 8.74 -8.89 23.82
N ARG A 95 8.26 -8.12 22.83
CA ARG A 95 8.92 -7.94 21.54
C ARG A 95 9.23 -6.47 21.33
N THR A 96 10.49 -6.18 21.01
CA THR A 96 10.92 -4.83 20.63
C THR A 96 10.46 -4.56 19.20
N LEU A 97 9.70 -3.49 19.02
CA LEU A 97 9.25 -2.99 17.73
C LEU A 97 9.87 -1.62 17.48
N MET A 98 10.09 -1.30 16.21
CA MET A 98 10.61 -0.02 15.76
C MET A 98 9.59 0.65 14.84
N GLU A 99 9.15 1.85 15.19
CA GLU A 99 8.28 2.69 14.37
C GLU A 99 9.14 3.69 13.60
N ALA A 100 9.07 3.67 12.27
CA ALA A 100 9.62 4.72 11.42
C ALA A 100 8.47 5.45 10.72
N VAL A 101 8.46 6.77 10.84
CA VAL A 101 7.54 7.63 10.08
C VAL A 101 8.23 8.03 8.78
N VAL A 102 7.63 7.62 7.66
CA VAL A 102 8.17 7.82 6.32
C VAL A 102 7.23 8.63 5.45
N PHE A 103 7.79 9.30 4.46
CA PHE A 103 7.09 10.07 3.45
C PHE A 103 7.45 9.52 2.07
N ALA A 104 6.50 9.58 1.15
CA ALA A 104 6.78 9.32 -0.26
C ALA A 104 7.03 10.67 -0.96
N ASP A 105 8.19 10.82 -1.60
CA ASP A 105 8.47 11.99 -2.44
C ASP A 105 7.66 11.94 -3.74
N ASP A 106 7.60 10.74 -4.34
CA ASP A 106 6.75 10.48 -5.49
C ASP A 106 5.36 10.04 -5.04
N PRO A 107 4.30 10.50 -5.74
CA PRO A 107 2.96 10.02 -5.49
C PRO A 107 2.82 8.51 -5.64
N LEU A 108 2.15 7.89 -4.69
CA LEU A 108 1.82 6.47 -4.80
C LEU A 108 0.75 6.31 -5.87
N THR A 109 1.04 5.46 -6.85
CA THR A 109 0.18 5.27 -8.02
C THR A 109 -0.12 3.79 -8.20
N PHE A 110 -1.39 3.43 -8.32
CA PHE A 110 -1.84 2.10 -8.66
C PHE A 110 -2.44 2.18 -10.05
N SER A 111 -2.01 1.30 -10.95
CA SER A 111 -2.51 1.27 -12.32
C SER A 111 -2.84 -0.14 -12.77
N LEU A 112 -3.87 -0.24 -13.61
CA LEU A 112 -4.28 -1.46 -14.28
C LEU A 112 -4.77 -1.14 -15.69
N ASN A 113 -4.64 -2.12 -16.57
CA ASN A 113 -5.24 -2.09 -17.90
C ASN A 113 -6.59 -2.79 -17.84
N TRP A 114 -7.58 -2.26 -18.55
CA TRP A 114 -8.89 -2.88 -18.70
C TRP A 114 -9.24 -3.09 -20.16
N LYS A 115 -9.99 -4.15 -20.44
CA LYS A 115 -10.55 -4.47 -21.75
C LYS A 115 -11.99 -4.94 -21.60
N SER A 116 -12.92 -4.31 -22.30
CA SER A 116 -14.31 -4.78 -22.36
C SER A 116 -14.48 -5.90 -23.41
N CYS A 117 -15.50 -6.74 -23.22
CA CYS A 117 -15.94 -7.69 -24.25
C CYS A 117 -16.35 -7.02 -25.56
N THR A 118 -16.80 -5.76 -25.52
CA THR A 118 -17.14 -4.97 -26.71
C THR A 118 -15.92 -4.43 -27.47
N GLY A 119 -14.70 -4.73 -27.01
CA GLY A 119 -13.45 -4.41 -27.70
C GLY A 119 -12.75 -3.13 -27.24
N HIS A 120 -13.36 -2.32 -26.38
CA HIS A 120 -12.72 -1.13 -25.81
C HIS A 120 -11.59 -1.54 -24.87
N ARG A 121 -10.53 -0.73 -24.87
CA ARG A 121 -9.36 -0.90 -24.02
C ARG A 121 -9.01 0.44 -23.43
N GLY A 122 -8.50 0.40 -22.21
CA GLY A 122 -8.04 1.59 -21.54
C GLY A 122 -7.21 1.27 -20.32
N LYS A 123 -6.90 2.32 -19.58
CA LYS A 123 -6.12 2.26 -18.35
C LYS A 123 -6.92 2.91 -17.24
N LEU A 124 -6.90 2.28 -16.07
CA LEU A 124 -7.35 2.89 -14.84
C LEU A 124 -6.14 3.16 -13.97
N GLU A 125 -6.09 4.37 -13.42
CA GLU A 125 -5.02 4.79 -12.53
C GLU A 125 -5.61 5.49 -11.32
N THR A 126 -5.19 5.11 -10.12
CA THR A 126 -5.46 5.85 -8.89
C THR A 126 -4.16 6.38 -8.32
N LYS A 127 -4.20 7.56 -7.72
CA LYS A 127 -3.02 8.26 -7.21
C LYS A 127 -3.31 8.91 -5.86
N VAL A 128 -2.33 8.90 -4.97
CA VAL A 128 -2.31 9.69 -3.72
C VAL A 128 -0.95 10.38 -3.60
N SER A 129 -0.94 11.70 -3.46
CA SER A 129 0.28 12.49 -3.69
C SER A 129 1.01 12.90 -2.41
N LEU A 130 0.30 13.10 -1.31
CA LEU A 130 0.92 13.33 0.00
C LEU A 130 0.64 12.11 0.86
N SER A 131 1.64 11.24 0.97
CA SER A 131 1.52 9.98 1.69
C SER A 131 2.47 9.98 2.87
N LYS A 132 1.90 10.08 4.07
CA LYS A 132 2.62 9.85 5.32
C LYS A 132 2.29 8.46 5.81
N LEU A 133 3.31 7.60 5.87
CA LEU A 133 3.17 6.22 6.28
C LEU A 133 3.93 5.97 7.58
N ARG A 134 3.41 5.07 8.37
CA ARG A 134 4.05 4.53 9.56
C ARG A 134 4.45 3.11 9.28
N LEU A 135 5.76 2.85 9.26
CA LEU A 135 6.31 1.52 9.06
C LEU A 135 6.74 0.96 10.41
N TYR A 136 6.41 -0.30 10.64
CA TYR A 136 6.83 -1.05 11.81
C TYR A 136 7.85 -2.09 11.40
N PHE A 137 8.98 -2.10 12.08
CA PHE A 137 10.05 -3.06 11.91
C PHE A 137 10.23 -3.91 13.16
N MET A 138 10.70 -5.14 12.95
CA MET A 138 11.09 -6.07 13.99
C MET A 138 12.56 -6.44 13.81
N PRO A 139 13.34 -6.52 14.90
CA PRO A 139 14.69 -7.06 14.83
C PRO A 139 14.61 -8.57 14.55
N GLU A 140 15.37 -9.02 13.57
CA GLU A 140 15.56 -10.45 13.25
C GLU A 140 17.06 -10.72 13.08
N PRO A 141 17.86 -10.57 14.15
CA PRO A 141 19.31 -10.64 14.07
C PRO A 141 19.74 -12.03 13.58
N THR A 142 20.73 -12.08 12.68
CA THR A 142 21.44 -13.32 12.32
C THR A 142 22.88 -13.28 12.84
N PRO A 143 23.58 -14.42 12.90
CA PRO A 143 25.00 -14.44 13.25
C PRO A 143 25.85 -13.58 12.32
N GLU A 144 25.48 -13.44 11.03
CA GLU A 144 26.19 -12.60 10.08
C GLU A 144 25.79 -11.11 10.16
N ASP A 145 24.53 -10.81 10.48
CA ASP A 145 24.01 -9.44 10.59
C ASP A 145 23.18 -9.26 11.88
N PRO A 146 23.80 -8.78 12.97
CA PRO A 146 23.10 -8.54 14.23
C PRO A 146 22.14 -7.34 14.16
N THR A 147 22.20 -6.55 13.10
CA THR A 147 21.38 -5.34 12.88
C THR A 147 20.19 -5.59 11.96
N LYS A 148 20.01 -6.84 11.52
CA LYS A 148 18.99 -7.19 10.56
C LYS A 148 17.58 -6.89 11.07
N VAL A 149 16.78 -6.28 10.20
CA VAL A 149 15.39 -5.92 10.48
C VAL A 149 14.46 -6.42 9.37
N ILE A 150 13.24 -6.78 9.78
CA ILE A 150 12.16 -7.09 8.86
C ILE A 150 11.00 -6.11 9.02
N MET A 151 10.39 -5.72 7.90
CA MET A 151 9.17 -4.92 7.93
C MET A 151 7.98 -5.80 8.33
N TYR A 152 7.37 -5.45 9.45
CA TYR A 152 6.21 -6.12 9.98
C TYR A 152 4.91 -5.55 9.39
N ARG A 153 4.77 -4.23 9.30
CA ARG A 153 3.51 -3.59 8.92
C ARG A 153 3.70 -2.20 8.34
N ILE A 154 2.85 -1.84 7.37
CA ILE A 154 2.64 -0.47 6.91
C ILE A 154 1.29 0.02 7.42
N GLU A 155 1.25 1.18 8.07
CA GLU A 155 0.04 1.88 8.46
C GLU A 155 -0.01 3.26 7.79
N PRO A 156 -0.96 3.50 6.87
CA PRO A 156 -1.15 4.83 6.30
C PRO A 156 -1.67 5.81 7.37
N MET A 157 -0.94 6.90 7.61
CA MET A 157 -1.34 7.96 8.54
C MET A 157 -2.17 9.03 7.82
N SER A 158 -1.65 9.56 6.71
CA SER A 158 -2.38 10.46 5.80
C SER A 158 -2.14 10.03 4.36
N LEU A 159 -3.20 10.16 3.57
CA LEU A 159 -3.25 9.83 2.15
C LEU A 159 -4.07 10.92 1.49
N ASP A 160 -3.41 11.98 1.07
CA ASP A 160 -4.09 13.20 0.62
C ASP A 160 -4.06 13.32 -0.91
N HIS A 161 -5.02 14.09 -1.43
CA HIS A 161 -5.25 14.31 -2.85
C HIS A 161 -5.46 13.00 -3.63
N PRO A 162 -6.48 12.19 -3.27
CA PRO A 162 -6.85 11.02 -4.06
C PRO A 162 -7.33 11.45 -5.44
N LEU A 163 -6.77 10.86 -6.49
CA LEU A 163 -7.18 11.05 -7.87
C LEU A 163 -7.51 9.71 -8.51
N LEU A 164 -8.50 9.71 -9.40
CA LEU A 164 -8.87 8.59 -10.25
C LEU A 164 -8.86 9.05 -11.71
N PHE A 165 -8.13 8.32 -12.54
CA PHE A 165 -8.05 8.53 -13.98
C PHE A 165 -8.54 7.28 -14.70
N ILE A 166 -9.41 7.48 -15.69
CA ILE A 166 -9.95 6.39 -16.52
C ILE A 166 -9.79 6.80 -17.99
N GLU A 167 -8.91 6.10 -18.69
CA GLU A 167 -8.68 6.22 -20.12
C GLU A 167 -9.46 5.16 -20.90
N GLY A 168 -9.65 5.38 -22.21
CA GLY A 168 -10.29 4.40 -23.11
C GLY A 168 -11.82 4.43 -23.13
N THR A 169 -12.41 5.42 -22.47
CA THR A 169 -13.86 5.64 -22.41
C THR A 169 -14.39 6.31 -23.69
N PRO A 170 -15.54 5.87 -24.23
CA PRO A 170 -16.19 6.55 -25.35
C PRO A 170 -16.47 8.02 -25.04
N SER A 171 -16.31 8.90 -26.03
CA SER A 171 -16.45 10.36 -25.87
C SER A 171 -17.79 10.77 -25.23
N GLY A 172 -18.89 10.11 -25.60
CA GLY A 172 -20.22 10.36 -25.04
C GLY A 172 -20.39 10.00 -23.56
N LEU A 173 -19.44 9.29 -22.94
CA LEU A 173 -19.49 8.92 -21.52
C LEU A 173 -18.50 9.69 -20.65
N ARG A 174 -17.68 10.58 -21.25
CA ARG A 174 -16.60 11.27 -20.54
C ARG A 174 -17.10 12.11 -19.36
N ALA A 175 -18.14 12.92 -19.57
CA ALA A 175 -18.72 13.74 -18.51
C ALA A 175 -19.22 12.90 -17.32
N LEU A 176 -19.82 11.73 -17.60
CA LEU A 176 -20.28 10.81 -16.58
C LEU A 176 -19.10 10.20 -15.81
N VAL A 177 -18.03 9.84 -16.50
CA VAL A 177 -16.78 9.33 -15.89
C VAL A 177 -16.13 10.37 -14.98
N ASP A 178 -16.12 11.63 -15.38
CA ASP A 178 -15.56 12.72 -14.57
C ASP A 178 -16.34 12.88 -13.25
N VAL A 179 -17.68 12.85 -13.30
CA VAL A 179 -18.54 12.87 -12.11
C VAL A 179 -18.28 11.66 -11.21
N PHE A 180 -18.20 10.46 -11.77
CA PHE A 180 -17.90 9.26 -10.99
C PHE A 180 -16.51 9.30 -10.37
N SER A 181 -15.52 9.86 -11.06
CA SER A 181 -14.16 9.98 -10.55
C SER A 181 -14.09 10.89 -9.34
N PHE A 182 -14.86 11.98 -9.34
CA PHE A 182 -15.02 12.83 -8.18
C PHE A 182 -15.71 12.11 -7.01
N LEU A 183 -16.83 11.44 -7.26
CA LEU A 183 -17.57 10.69 -6.23
C LEU A 183 -16.78 9.50 -5.66
N ALA A 184 -15.87 8.92 -6.44
CA ALA A 184 -15.04 7.79 -6.04
C ALA A 184 -13.86 8.20 -5.13
N MET A 185 -13.55 9.48 -4.96
CA MET A 185 -12.38 9.94 -4.20
C MET A 185 -12.28 9.38 -2.76
N PRO A 186 -13.35 9.35 -1.94
CA PRO A 186 -13.28 8.75 -0.61
C PRO A 186 -12.98 7.25 -0.66
N HIS A 187 -13.51 6.57 -1.68
CA HIS A 187 -13.29 5.14 -1.88
C HIS A 187 -11.86 4.84 -2.36
N VAL A 188 -11.27 5.72 -3.19
CA VAL A 188 -9.85 5.64 -3.56
C VAL A 188 -8.96 5.69 -2.31
N GLN A 189 -9.27 6.57 -1.35
CA GLN A 189 -8.51 6.64 -0.11
C GLN A 189 -8.63 5.34 0.71
N LEU A 190 -9.84 4.78 0.82
CA LEU A 190 -10.06 3.49 1.50
C LEU A 190 -9.33 2.33 0.80
N PHE A 191 -9.37 2.30 -0.53
CA PHE A 191 -8.64 1.33 -1.35
C PHE A 191 -7.15 1.39 -1.03
N TRP A 192 -6.54 2.57 -1.07
CA TRP A 192 -5.12 2.73 -0.74
C TRP A 192 -4.77 2.29 0.68
N ARG A 193 -5.64 2.60 1.67
CA ARG A 193 -5.40 2.15 3.05
C ARG A 193 -5.31 0.64 3.15
N ARG A 194 -6.22 -0.08 2.48
CA ARG A 194 -6.22 -1.54 2.45
C ARG A 194 -5.02 -2.08 1.68
N LEU A 195 -4.78 -1.56 0.47
CA LEU A 195 -3.70 -1.98 -0.41
C LEU A 195 -2.34 -1.92 0.28
N LEU A 196 -2.05 -0.81 0.97
CA LEU A 196 -0.80 -0.63 1.70
C LEU A 196 -0.70 -1.55 2.93
N SER A 197 -1.76 -1.61 3.72
CA SER A 197 -1.74 -2.31 5.02
C SER A 197 -1.74 -3.84 4.89
N VAL A 198 -2.27 -4.37 3.79
CA VAL A 198 -2.46 -5.81 3.60
C VAL A 198 -1.60 -6.30 2.42
N ASP A 199 -1.91 -5.85 1.21
CA ASP A 199 -1.37 -6.45 -0.01
C ASP A 199 0.11 -6.11 -0.19
N ILE A 200 0.48 -4.82 -0.14
CA ILE A 200 1.87 -4.37 -0.28
C ILE A 200 2.73 -4.84 0.89
N THR A 201 2.20 -4.81 2.11
CA THR A 201 2.92 -5.35 3.27
C THR A 201 3.25 -6.83 3.08
N GLY A 202 2.31 -7.65 2.58
CA GLY A 202 2.54 -9.05 2.28
C GLY A 202 3.58 -9.25 1.18
N LEU A 203 3.41 -8.55 0.04
CA LEU A 203 4.30 -8.65 -1.12
C LEU A 203 5.73 -8.23 -0.80
N LEU A 204 5.92 -7.11 -0.09
CA LEU A 204 7.24 -6.65 0.30
C LEU A 204 7.88 -7.59 1.31
N ARG A 205 7.11 -8.16 2.24
CA ARG A 205 7.63 -9.18 3.15
C ARG A 205 8.13 -10.39 2.38
N ASP A 206 7.37 -10.91 1.43
CA ASP A 206 7.79 -12.09 0.67
C ASP A 206 8.97 -11.81 -0.27
N THR A 207 9.02 -10.63 -0.88
CA THR A 207 10.09 -10.24 -1.81
C THR A 207 11.39 -9.86 -1.10
N LEU A 208 11.30 -9.26 0.10
CA LEU A 208 12.43 -8.76 0.88
C LEU A 208 12.75 -9.64 2.09
N LYS A 209 12.30 -10.91 2.11
CA LYS A 209 12.79 -11.97 3.02
C LYS A 209 14.27 -12.23 2.72
N ILE A 210 15.11 -11.31 3.17
CA ILE A 210 16.54 -11.52 3.36
C ILE A 210 16.71 -11.61 4.85
#